data_AF-A0A1L9NZV7-F1
#
_entry.id   AF-A0A1L9NZV7-F1
#
_cell.length_a   1.000
_cell.length_b   1.000
_cell.length_c   1.000
_cell.angle_alpha   90.00
_cell.angle_beta   90.00
_cell.angle_gamma   90.00
#
_symmetry.space_group_name_H-M   'P 1'
#
loop_
_entity.id
_entity.type
_entity.pdbx_description
1 polymer ?
#
loop_
_entity_poly.entity_id
_entity_poly.type
_entity_poly.pdbx_seq_one_letter_code
_entity_poly.pdbx_strand_id
1 'polypeptide(L)'
;MIITTTNNIEGHKILDYKGIVVGEAIMGANVVRDVFASITDIVGGRSGAYESKLQDARDTAMRELEERAVAVGATAVVGVDLDYEVSAIPC
;
A
#
# COMPACT_ATOMS: atom_id res chain seq x y z
N MET A 1 -9.67 -11.13 -0.57
CA MET A 1 -8.67 -12.13 -0.09
C MET A 1 -8.37 -11.90 1.39
N ILE A 2 -7.92 -12.88 2.18
CA ILE A 2 -7.41 -12.58 3.53
C ILE A 2 -6.00 -12.01 3.40
N ILE A 3 -5.78 -10.81 3.92
CA ILE A 3 -4.47 -10.17 3.95
C ILE A 3 -4.19 -9.74 5.38
N THR A 4 -3.03 -10.12 5.91
CA THR A 4 -2.67 -9.81 7.29
C THR A 4 -1.18 -9.53 7.44
N THR A 5 -0.84 -8.67 8.39
CA THR A 5 0.53 -8.40 8.82
C THR A 5 1.06 -9.49 9.75
N THR A 6 0.19 -10.35 10.29
CA THR A 6 0.59 -11.50 11.10
C THR A 6 1.16 -12.62 10.23
N ASN A 7 2.09 -13.40 10.78
CA ASN A 7 2.71 -14.52 10.07
C ASN A 7 1.76 -15.72 9.87
N ASN A 8 0.64 -15.77 10.60
CA ASN A 8 -0.33 -16.85 10.53
C ASN A 8 -1.76 -16.30 10.70
N ILE A 9 -2.74 -17.08 10.26
CA ILE A 9 -4.17 -16.81 10.44
C ILE A 9 -4.71 -17.83 11.45
N GLU A 10 -5.26 -17.36 12.56
CA GLU A 10 -5.83 -18.25 13.58
C GLU A 10 -6.97 -19.12 13.02
N GLY A 11 -7.04 -20.38 13.45
CA GLY A 11 -8.02 -21.36 12.95
C GLY A 11 -7.75 -21.85 11.52
N HIS A 12 -6.70 -21.38 10.85
CA HIS A 12 -6.34 -21.80 9.50
C HIS A 12 -4.91 -22.36 9.47
N LYS A 13 -4.68 -23.38 8.64
CA LYS A 13 -3.35 -23.96 8.41
C LYS A 13 -2.87 -23.58 7.01
N ILE A 14 -1.65 -23.08 6.91
CA ILE A 14 -1.00 -22.82 5.61
C ILE A 14 -0.67 -24.17 4.96
N LEU A 15 -1.26 -24.42 3.79
CA LEU A 15 -1.06 -25.67 3.03
C LEU A 15 0.15 -25.60 2.12
N ASP A 16 0.33 -24.48 1.42
CA ASP A 16 1.40 -24.24 0.45
C ASP A 16 1.90 -22.80 0.57
N TYR A 17 3.20 -22.60 0.34
CA TYR A 17 3.81 -21.28 0.18
C TYR A 17 4.06 -21.01 -1.31
N LYS A 18 3.45 -19.95 -1.86
CA LYS A 18 3.49 -19.63 -3.30
C LYS A 18 4.54 -18.58 -3.69
N GLY A 19 5.52 -18.34 -2.81
CA GLY A 19 6.56 -17.33 -2.99
C GLY A 19 6.15 -15.95 -2.49
N ILE A 20 7.01 -14.96 -2.73
CA ILE A 20 6.81 -13.57 -2.31
C ILE A 20 5.99 -12.85 -3.39
N VAL A 21 5.01 -12.07 -2.94
CA VAL A 21 4.25 -11.14 -3.78
C VAL A 21 4.48 -9.73 -3.29
N VAL A 22 4.52 -8.77 -4.22
CA VAL A 22 4.78 -7.36 -3.94
C VAL A 22 3.83 -6.53 -4.77
N GLY A 23 3.21 -5.51 -4.18
CA GLY A 23 2.43 -4.48 -4.89
C GLY A 23 3.02 -3.11 -4.60
N GLU A 24 3.06 -2.23 -5.60
CA GLU A 24 3.78 -0.97 -5.53
C GLU A 24 2.89 0.17 -6.00
N ALA A 25 3.01 1.33 -5.38
CA ALA A 25 2.32 2.52 -5.83
C ALA A 25 3.23 3.74 -5.72
N ILE A 26 3.46 4.40 -6.85
CA ILE A 26 4.30 5.60 -6.92
C ILE A 26 3.38 6.81 -7.07
N MET A 27 3.42 7.71 -6.08
CA MET A 27 2.75 9.00 -6.20
C MET A 27 3.56 9.92 -7.12
N GLY A 28 3.00 10.24 -8.28
CA GLY A 28 3.65 11.12 -9.26
C GLY A 28 3.77 12.58 -8.81
N ALA A 29 4.72 13.30 -9.39
CA ALA A 29 5.05 14.70 -9.05
C ALA A 29 3.86 15.68 -9.13
N ASN A 30 2.89 15.44 -10.02
CA ASN A 30 1.68 16.27 -10.12
C ASN A 30 0.78 16.13 -8.89
N VAL A 31 0.65 14.91 -8.33
CA VAL A 31 -0.13 14.67 -7.11
C VAL A 31 0.52 15.36 -5.92
N VAL A 32 1.85 15.29 -5.84
CA VAL A 32 2.65 15.97 -4.82
C VAL A 32 2.43 17.49 -4.88
N ARG A 33 2.52 18.08 -6.08
CA ARG A 33 2.27 19.53 -6.27
C ARG A 33 0.87 19.94 -5.83
N ASP A 34 -0.14 19.18 -6.22
CA ASP A 34 -1.55 19.50 -5.93
C ASP A 34 -1.87 19.39 -4.43
N VAL A 35 -1.21 18.45 -3.74
CA VAL A 35 -1.26 18.36 -2.28
C VAL A 35 -0.57 19.54 -1.62
N PHE A 36 0.63 19.93 -2.08
CA PHE A 36 1.33 21.12 -1.56
C PHE A 36 0.55 22.42 -1.80
N ALA A 37 -0.16 22.54 -2.92
CA ALA A 37 -1.03 23.67 -3.21
C ALA A 37 -2.28 23.72 -2.31
N SER A 38 -2.73 22.57 -1.80
CA SER A 38 -3.94 22.42 -0.97
C SER A 38 -3.66 22.45 0.54
N ILE A 39 -2.39 22.51 0.94
CA ILE A 39 -1.93 22.52 2.35
C ILE A 39 -2.16 23.87 3.05
N THR A 40 -2.63 24.90 2.34
CA THR A 40 -2.91 26.21 2.97
C THR A 40 -4.01 26.18 4.03
N ASP A 41 -4.85 25.14 4.09
CA ASP A 41 -5.93 24.98 5.07
C ASP A 41 -5.59 24.02 6.23
N ILE A 42 -4.35 24.06 6.75
CA ILE A 42 -3.97 23.29 7.95
C ILE A 42 -4.68 23.87 9.19
N VAL A 43 -5.79 23.27 9.59
CA VAL A 43 -6.32 23.36 10.96
C VAL A 43 -6.11 22.00 11.62
N GLY A 44 -5.18 21.90 12.57
CA GLY A 44 -5.12 20.78 13.51
C GLY A 44 -4.17 19.61 13.19
N GLY A 45 -3.20 19.78 12.29
CA GLY A 45 -2.11 18.81 12.10
C GLY A 45 -2.42 17.60 11.21
N ARG A 46 -3.64 17.52 10.64
CA ARG A 46 -4.03 16.55 9.60
C ARG A 46 -4.30 17.28 8.30
N SER A 47 -3.48 17.03 7.28
CA SER A 47 -3.70 17.56 5.94
C SER A 47 -4.57 16.58 5.16
N GLY A 48 -5.89 16.81 5.10
CA GLY A 48 -6.84 15.87 4.49
C GLY A 48 -6.49 15.50 3.04
N ALA A 49 -5.95 16.45 2.27
CA ALA A 49 -5.47 16.21 0.91
C ALA A 49 -4.25 15.27 0.85
N TYR A 50 -3.30 15.40 1.79
CA TYR A 50 -2.11 14.54 1.85
C TYR A 50 -2.47 13.12 2.31
N GLU A 51 -3.27 13.00 3.37
CA GLU A 51 -3.75 11.71 3.87
C GLU A 51 -4.54 10.95 2.80
N SER A 52 -5.42 11.64 2.06
CA SER A 52 -6.20 11.05 0.98
C SER A 52 -5.32 10.47 -0.12
N LYS A 53 -4.23 11.15 -0.51
CA LYS A 53 -3.34 10.66 -1.57
C LYS A 53 -2.46 9.50 -1.14
N LEU A 54 -1.99 9.52 0.11
CA LEU A 54 -1.32 8.35 0.69
C LEU A 54 -2.26 7.15 0.76
N GLN A 55 -3.53 7.37 1.10
CA GLN A 55 -4.53 6.31 1.10
C GLN A 55 -4.79 5.76 -0.31
N ASP A 56 -4.96 6.62 -1.32
CA ASP A 56 -5.10 6.21 -2.72
C ASP A 56 -3.92 5.34 -3.18
N ALA A 57 -2.69 5.74 -2.81
CA ALA A 57 -1.47 4.99 -3.13
C ALA A 57 -1.46 3.62 -2.42
N ARG A 58 -1.74 3.59 -1.12
CA ARG A 58 -1.82 2.32 -0.37
C ARG A 58 -2.86 1.38 -0.97
N ASP A 59 -4.06 1.88 -1.26
CA ASP A 59 -5.15 1.06 -1.80
C ASP A 59 -4.77 0.50 -3.19
N THR A 60 -4.03 1.28 -3.99
CA THR A 60 -3.48 0.82 -5.28
C THR A 60 -2.45 -0.30 -5.09
N ALA A 61 -1.48 -0.12 -4.20
CA ALA A 61 -0.45 -1.12 -3.91
C ALA A 61 -1.07 -2.42 -3.36
N MET A 62 -2.03 -2.30 -2.44
CA MET A 62 -2.73 -3.46 -1.86
C MET A 62 -3.55 -4.22 -2.90
N ARG A 63 -4.18 -3.52 -3.85
CA ARG A 63 -4.89 -4.16 -4.96
C ARG A 63 -3.93 -4.93 -5.87
N GLU A 64 -2.80 -4.33 -6.23
CA GLU A 64 -1.79 -5.01 -7.05
C GLU A 64 -1.22 -6.25 -6.35
N LEU A 65 -0.99 -6.16 -5.03
CA LEU A 65 -0.58 -7.29 -4.20
C LEU A 65 -1.61 -8.43 -4.25
N GLU A 66 -2.90 -8.11 -4.12
CA GLU A 66 -3.99 -9.09 -4.21
C GLU A 66 -4.05 -9.73 -5.61
N GLU A 67 -3.98 -8.94 -6.68
CA GLU A 67 -4.01 -9.43 -8.06
C GLU A 67 -2.85 -10.40 -8.34
N ARG A 68 -1.63 -10.08 -7.89
CA ARG A 68 -0.46 -10.95 -8.01
C ARG A 68 -0.60 -12.22 -7.18
N ALA A 69 -1.16 -12.13 -5.98
CA ALA A 69 -1.47 -13.30 -5.14
C ALA A 69 -2.50 -14.22 -5.81
N VAL A 70 -3.56 -13.67 -6.41
CA VAL A 70 -4.54 -14.45 -7.18
C VAL A 70 -3.88 -15.12 -8.38
N ALA A 71 -2.98 -14.43 -9.09
CA ALA A 71 -2.30 -14.97 -10.28
C ALA A 71 -1.45 -16.22 -9.98
N VAL A 72 -0.91 -16.34 -8.77
CA VAL A 72 -0.17 -17.55 -8.31
C VAL A 72 -1.07 -18.57 -7.61
N GLY A 73 -2.39 -18.35 -7.59
CA GLY A 73 -3.38 -19.23 -6.97
C GLY A 73 -3.40 -19.17 -5.44
N ALA A 74 -2.88 -18.10 -4.83
CA ALA A 74 -2.96 -17.90 -3.39
C ALA A 74 -4.37 -17.42 -2.99
N THR A 75 -4.83 -17.87 -1.82
CA THR A 75 -6.11 -17.48 -1.23
C THR A 75 -5.96 -16.54 -0.03
N ALA A 76 -4.73 -16.35 0.43
CA ALA A 76 -4.36 -15.43 1.50
C ALA A 76 -2.92 -14.93 1.34
N VAL A 77 -2.64 -13.75 1.88
CA VAL A 77 -1.30 -13.18 2.04
C VAL A 77 -1.07 -12.93 3.53
N VAL A 78 0.01 -13.49 4.07
CA VAL A 78 0.41 -13.35 5.48
C VAL A 78 1.77 -12.66 5.57
N GLY A 79 2.07 -12.06 6.71
CA GLY A 79 3.35 -11.36 6.93
C GLY A 79 3.52 -10.15 6.01
N VAL A 80 2.42 -9.45 5.68
CA VAL A 80 2.50 -8.22 4.89
C VAL A 80 3.19 -7.13 5.68
N ASP A 81 4.11 -6.43 5.02
CA ASP A 81 4.75 -5.21 5.50
C ASP A 81 4.48 -4.06 4.53
N LEU A 82 4.41 -2.84 5.06
CA LEU A 82 4.04 -1.63 4.30
C LEU A 82 5.10 -0.56 4.52
N ASP A 83 5.95 -0.36 3.51
CA ASP A 83 7.01 0.63 3.51
C ASP A 83 6.62 1.89 2.74
N TYR A 84 6.96 3.05 3.29
CA TYR A 84 6.81 4.34 2.62
C TYR A 84 8.18 4.95 2.40
N GLU A 85 8.61 5.03 1.13
CA GLU A 85 9.89 5.62 0.76
C GLU A 85 9.69 6.87 -0.10
N VAL A 86 10.42 7.93 0.24
CA VAL A 86 10.50 9.13 -0.59
C VAL A 86 11.73 9.01 -1.48
N SER A 87 11.52 8.48 -2.68
CA SER A 87 12.55 8.48 -3.73
C SER A 87 12.62 9.89 -4.34
N ALA A 88 13.44 10.75 -3.74
CA ALA A 88 13.89 11.96 -4.40
C ALA A 88 14.84 11.54 -5.53
N ILE A 89 14.33 11.44 -6.76
CA ILE A 89 15.20 11.36 -7.94
C ILE A 89 15.96 12.70 -7.95
N PRO A 90 17.28 12.72 -7.74
CA PRO A 90 18.03 13.96 -7.86
C PRO A 90 17.91 14.41 -9.31
N CYS A 91 17.24 15.54 -9.53
CA CYS A 91 17.29 16.28 -10.79
C CYS A 91 18.74 16.68 -11.11
#